data_AF-A0A1C0VJ78-F1
#
_entry.id   AF-A0A1C0VJ78-F1
#
_cell.length_a   1.000
_cell.length_b   1.000
_cell.length_c   1.000
_cell.angle_alpha   90.00
_cell.angle_beta   90.00
_cell.angle_gamma   90.00
#
_symmetry.space_group_name_H-M   'P 1'
#
loop_
_entity.id
_entity.type
_entity.pdbx_description
1 polymer ?
#
loop_
_entity_poly.entity_id
_entity_poly.type
_entity_poly.pdbx_seq_one_letter_code
_entity_poly.pdbx_strand_id
1 'polypeptide(L)'
;MLTQLNAENFKSWQNIGEMGLASVTGLFGTNSSGKTSILQLILMLKQTIESANRKQIIDFGSEDSYVNLGNYRDIIYNHEGMRNLNIALTWELAEPIEVYNYEISSERLFKVNKLTFQLTIALNLSLIVQEFNYSFFDQGKTYKFGMKRQAAEEYQLVAEGYPMKAITEDQDIFLPRVC
;
A
#
# COMPACT_ATOMS: atom_id res chain seq x y z
N MET A 1 4.54 -3.42 13.49
CA MET A 1 5.68 -4.19 12.96
C MET A 1 5.34 -4.75 11.59
N LEU A 2 6.20 -4.60 10.56
CA LEU A 2 6.00 -5.23 9.25
C LEU A 2 6.19 -6.75 9.35
N THR A 3 5.26 -7.51 8.80
CA THR A 3 5.18 -8.99 8.94
C THR A 3 5.17 -9.72 7.60
N GLN A 4 4.78 -9.05 6.52
CA GLN A 4 4.76 -9.65 5.18
C GLN A 4 5.03 -8.59 4.12
N LEU A 5 5.75 -9.00 3.09
CA LEU A 5 6.00 -8.25 1.87
C LEU A 5 5.66 -9.14 0.68
N ASN A 6 4.97 -8.58 -0.31
CA ASN A 6 4.83 -9.17 -1.64
C ASN A 6 5.10 -8.08 -2.68
N ALA A 7 5.78 -8.43 -3.76
CA ALA A 7 5.82 -7.59 -4.95
C ALA A 7 5.92 -8.42 -6.22
N GLU A 8 5.36 -7.90 -7.29
CA GLU A 8 5.44 -8.46 -8.63
C GLU A 8 5.94 -7.43 -9.62
N ASN A 9 6.74 -7.91 -10.56
CA ASN A 9 7.39 -7.13 -11.62
C ASN A 9 8.32 -6.01 -11.11
N PHE A 10 9.12 -6.26 -10.07
CA PHE A 10 10.09 -5.28 -9.52
C PHE A 10 11.55 -5.71 -9.74
N LYS A 11 12.29 -4.96 -10.54
CA LYS A 11 13.70 -5.16 -10.92
C LYS A 11 13.95 -6.59 -11.41
N SER A 12 14.78 -7.37 -10.72
CA SER A 12 15.06 -8.76 -11.08
C SER A 12 13.96 -9.73 -10.63
N TRP A 13 12.94 -9.28 -9.90
CA TRP A 13 11.87 -10.12 -9.38
C TRP A 13 10.62 -10.02 -10.25
N GLN A 14 10.30 -11.08 -10.98
CA GLN A 14 8.98 -11.21 -11.59
C GLN A 14 7.90 -11.38 -10.51
N ASN A 15 8.19 -12.18 -9.49
CA ASN A 15 7.33 -12.36 -8.31
C ASN A 15 8.21 -12.70 -7.10
N ILE A 16 8.07 -11.92 -6.02
CA ILE A 16 8.71 -12.19 -4.73
C ILE A 16 7.90 -13.25 -3.95
N GLY A 17 6.58 -13.30 -4.16
CA GLY A 17 5.64 -14.11 -3.40
C GLY A 17 5.36 -13.50 -2.03
N GLU A 18 4.70 -14.29 -1.17
CA GLU A 18 4.41 -13.91 0.21
C GLU A 18 5.66 -14.09 1.10
N MET A 19 6.54 -13.10 1.08
CA MET A 19 7.73 -13.09 1.93
C MET A 19 7.35 -12.70 3.36
N GLY A 20 7.41 -13.66 4.29
CA GLY A 20 7.30 -13.40 5.72
C GLY A 20 8.49 -12.60 6.25
N LEU A 21 8.23 -11.60 7.09
CA LEU A 21 9.21 -10.75 7.72
C LEU A 21 9.12 -10.90 9.25
N ALA A 22 10.25 -11.19 9.88
CA ALA A 22 10.41 -11.24 11.33
C ALA A 22 11.26 -10.06 11.81
N SER A 23 11.37 -9.88 13.14
CA SER A 23 12.11 -8.77 13.75
C SER A 23 13.56 -8.68 13.26
N VAL A 24 14.16 -9.83 12.96
CA VAL A 24 15.43 -9.94 12.25
C VAL A 24 15.21 -10.88 11.07
N THR A 25 15.38 -10.36 9.85
CA THR A 25 15.23 -11.13 8.61
C THR A 25 16.56 -11.09 7.84
N GLY A 26 17.14 -12.26 7.58
CA GLY A 26 18.36 -12.38 6.77
C GLY A 26 18.05 -12.77 5.32
N LEU A 27 18.59 -12.03 4.35
CA LEU A 27 18.47 -12.34 2.92
C LEU A 27 19.74 -13.04 2.43
N PHE A 28 19.64 -14.28 1.98
CA PHE A 28 20.76 -15.10 1.49
C PHE A 28 20.59 -15.46 0.01
N GLY A 29 21.70 -15.65 -0.68
CA GLY A 29 21.72 -16.01 -2.12
C GLY A 29 22.96 -15.47 -2.84
N THR A 30 23.14 -15.87 -4.09
CA THR A 30 24.29 -15.46 -4.93
C THR A 30 24.33 -13.96 -5.18
N ASN A 31 25.51 -13.41 -5.50
CA ASN A 31 25.61 -12.01 -5.89
C ASN A 31 24.71 -11.72 -7.10
N SER A 32 24.12 -10.52 -7.11
CA SER A 32 23.19 -10.09 -8.15
C SER A 32 21.87 -10.87 -8.24
N SER A 33 21.53 -11.70 -7.24
CA SER A 33 20.25 -12.42 -7.17
C SER A 33 19.04 -11.54 -6.81
N GLY A 34 19.18 -10.22 -6.72
CA GLY A 34 18.08 -9.31 -6.36
C GLY A 34 17.83 -9.09 -4.87
N LYS A 35 18.73 -9.49 -3.96
CA LYS A 35 18.53 -9.24 -2.52
C LYS A 35 18.41 -7.74 -2.19
N THR A 36 19.28 -6.92 -2.78
CA THR A 36 19.28 -5.47 -2.56
C THR A 36 18.00 -4.81 -3.07
N SER A 37 17.35 -5.36 -4.10
CA SER A 37 16.12 -4.77 -4.63
C SER A 37 14.95 -4.88 -3.64
N ILE A 38 14.92 -5.91 -2.78
CA ILE A 38 13.92 -6.00 -1.71
C ILE A 38 14.02 -4.80 -0.75
N LEU A 39 15.23 -4.45 -0.33
CA LEU A 39 15.45 -3.29 0.53
C LEU A 39 15.12 -1.98 -0.21
N GLN A 40 15.50 -1.89 -1.48
CA GLN A 40 15.19 -0.71 -2.30
C GLN A 40 13.69 -0.49 -2.48
N LEU A 41 12.90 -1.56 -2.60
CA LEU A 41 11.43 -1.48 -2.66
C LEU A 41 10.87 -0.86 -1.37
N ILE A 42 11.32 -1.34 -0.21
CA ILE A 42 10.87 -0.83 1.09
C ILE A 42 11.26 0.65 1.26
N LEU A 43 12.49 1.02 0.88
CA LEU A 43 12.96 2.40 0.95
C LEU A 43 12.21 3.34 0.00
N MET A 44 11.90 2.87 -1.22
CA MET A 44 11.07 3.61 -2.19
C MET A 44 9.68 3.91 -1.63
N LEU A 45 9.05 2.94 -0.97
CA LEU A 45 7.76 3.15 -0.31
C LEU A 45 7.87 4.14 0.86
N LYS A 46 8.94 4.03 1.67
CA LYS A 46 9.20 4.95 2.78
C LYS A 46 9.34 6.40 2.32
N GLN A 47 10.20 6.68 1.33
CA GLN A 47 10.34 8.05 0.80
C GLN A 47 9.05 8.55 0.14
N THR A 48 8.28 7.67 -0.51
CA THR A 48 6.98 8.06 -1.06
C THR A 48 6.03 8.55 0.04
N ILE A 49 5.98 7.85 1.18
CA ILE A 49 5.14 8.23 2.33
C ILE A 49 5.62 9.53 2.98
N GLU A 50 6.94 9.73 3.06
CA GLU A 50 7.57 10.92 3.66
C GLU A 50 7.61 12.13 2.72
N SER A 51 7.33 11.95 1.43
CA SER A 51 7.34 13.02 0.43
C SER A 51 6.27 14.08 0.74
N ALA A 52 6.68 15.34 0.68
CA ALA A 52 5.76 16.48 0.78
C ALA A 52 4.84 16.60 -0.45
N ASN A 53 5.21 16.00 -1.59
CA ASN A 53 4.45 16.07 -2.81
C ASN A 53 3.31 15.03 -2.83
N ARG A 54 2.12 15.43 -2.37
CA ARG A 54 0.93 14.57 -2.33
C ARG A 54 0.39 14.14 -3.71
N LYS A 55 0.85 14.75 -4.80
CA LYS A 55 0.47 14.35 -6.17
C LYS A 55 1.35 13.25 -6.75
N GLN A 56 2.48 12.95 -6.09
CA GLN A 56 3.41 11.92 -6.52
C GLN A 56 2.90 10.54 -6.11
N ILE A 57 2.71 9.66 -7.09
CA ILE A 57 2.22 8.28 -6.84
C ILE A 57 3.29 7.42 -6.17
N ILE A 58 4.50 7.44 -6.74
CA ILE A 58 5.71 6.80 -6.18
C ILE A 58 6.86 7.79 -6.34
N ASP A 59 7.66 7.88 -5.30
CA ASP A 59 8.93 8.56 -5.34
C ASP A 59 10.07 7.60 -5.68
N PHE A 60 10.54 7.68 -6.92
CA PHE A 60 11.72 6.95 -7.40
C PHE A 60 13.04 7.58 -6.93
N GLY A 61 12.98 8.79 -6.38
CA GLY A 61 14.09 9.45 -5.73
C GLY A 61 14.94 10.36 -6.61
N SER A 62 15.85 11.02 -5.92
CA SER A 62 16.85 11.96 -6.43
C SER A 62 18.18 11.70 -5.68
N GLU A 63 19.19 12.55 -5.86
CA GLU A 63 20.50 12.37 -5.22
C GLU A 63 20.43 12.28 -3.69
N ASP A 64 19.50 13.00 -3.05
CA ASP A 64 19.35 13.06 -1.59
C ASP A 64 18.32 12.07 -1.02
N SER A 65 17.72 11.23 -1.87
CA SER A 65 16.70 10.25 -1.45
C SER A 65 17.33 8.99 -0.85
N TYR A 66 16.59 8.26 0.00
CA TYR A 66 17.07 6.97 0.53
C TYR A 66 17.48 5.99 -0.57
N VAL A 67 16.74 5.99 -1.68
CA VAL A 67 17.12 5.33 -2.92
C VAL A 67 16.86 6.24 -4.11
N ASN A 68 17.74 6.15 -5.11
CA ASN A 68 17.51 6.69 -6.44
C ASN A 68 17.38 5.52 -7.42
N LEU A 69 16.19 5.37 -7.97
CA LEU A 69 15.79 4.26 -8.82
C LEU A 69 15.52 4.68 -10.26
N GLY A 70 15.74 5.96 -10.60
CA GLY A 70 15.48 6.50 -11.92
C GLY A 70 13.99 6.66 -12.20
N ASN A 71 13.47 5.95 -13.19
CA ASN A 71 12.06 6.01 -13.60
C ASN A 71 11.39 4.63 -13.55
N TYR A 72 10.08 4.59 -13.85
CA TYR A 72 9.30 3.36 -13.81
C TYR A 72 9.88 2.22 -14.66
N ARG A 73 10.44 2.51 -15.84
CA ARG A 73 11.03 1.50 -16.72
C ARG A 73 12.33 0.93 -16.15
N ASP A 74 13.04 1.68 -15.30
CA ASP A 74 14.28 1.21 -14.66
C ASP A 74 13.99 0.21 -13.53
N ILE A 75 12.79 0.32 -12.93
CA ILE A 75 12.39 -0.54 -11.81
C ILE A 75 11.47 -1.69 -12.19
N ILE A 76 10.85 -1.66 -13.36
CA ILE A 76 9.93 -2.72 -13.76
C ILE A 76 10.71 -3.94 -14.24
N TYR A 77 10.16 -5.13 -13.98
CA TYR A 77 10.82 -6.37 -14.38
C TYR A 77 11.14 -6.41 -15.87
N ASN A 78 12.40 -6.76 -16.16
CA ASN A 78 12.95 -6.81 -17.52
C ASN A 78 12.82 -5.50 -18.31
N HIS A 79 12.65 -4.36 -17.62
CA HIS A 79 12.40 -3.05 -18.22
C HIS A 79 11.14 -3.00 -19.11
N GLU A 80 10.23 -3.96 -18.97
CA GLU A 80 8.98 -4.05 -19.71
C GLU A 80 7.95 -3.07 -19.14
N GLY A 81 8.01 -1.81 -19.58
CA GLY A 81 7.17 -0.69 -19.08
C GLY A 81 5.65 -0.91 -19.16
N MET A 82 5.17 -1.90 -19.90
CA MET A 82 3.75 -2.26 -19.98
C MET A 82 3.27 -3.14 -18.82
N ARG A 83 4.18 -3.67 -17.99
CA ARG A 83 3.81 -4.47 -16.82
C ARG A 83 3.30 -3.59 -15.70
N ASN A 84 2.37 -4.13 -14.92
CA ASN A 84 1.94 -3.52 -13.67
C ASN A 84 2.94 -3.87 -12.56
N LEU A 85 3.26 -2.88 -11.73
CA LEU A 85 3.93 -3.08 -10.46
C LEU A 85 2.86 -3.37 -9.41
N ASN A 86 2.89 -4.57 -8.83
CA ASN A 86 2.04 -4.94 -7.70
C ASN A 86 2.87 -4.96 -6.43
N ILE A 87 2.35 -4.39 -5.36
CA ILE A 87 2.99 -4.35 -4.04
C ILE A 87 1.94 -4.67 -2.99
N ALA A 88 2.28 -5.52 -2.02
CA ALA A 88 1.51 -5.68 -0.81
C ALA A 88 2.42 -5.66 0.42
N LEU A 89 1.97 -4.97 1.47
CA LEU A 89 2.62 -4.90 2.77
C LEU A 89 1.60 -5.28 3.84
N THR A 90 2.00 -6.13 4.78
CA THR A 90 1.17 -6.44 5.94
C THR A 90 1.93 -6.17 7.22
N TRP A 91 1.32 -5.42 8.13
CA TRP A 91 1.92 -5.09 9.42
C TRP A 91 0.92 -5.19 10.57
N GLU A 92 1.45 -5.48 11.75
CA GLU A 92 0.75 -5.33 13.01
C GLU A 92 0.84 -3.88 13.48
N LEU A 93 -0.27 -3.33 13.96
CA LEU A 93 -0.33 -1.98 14.51
C LEU A 93 0.25 -1.98 15.93
N ALA A 94 0.98 -0.91 16.29
CA ALA A 94 1.50 -0.76 17.65
C ALA A 94 0.35 -0.62 18.66
N GLU A 95 -0.67 0.13 18.29
CA GLU A 95 -1.93 0.27 19.01
C GLU A 95 -3.08 -0.09 18.07
N PRO A 96 -4.02 -0.95 18.49
CA PRO A 96 -5.17 -1.29 17.67
C PRO A 96 -6.01 -0.06 17.36
N ILE A 97 -6.48 0.05 16.12
CA ILE A 97 -7.44 1.09 15.74
C ILE A 97 -8.83 0.53 16.00
N GLU A 98 -9.60 1.23 16.84
CA GLU A 98 -11.00 0.90 17.08
C GLU A 98 -11.88 1.94 16.38
N VAL A 99 -12.76 1.48 15.50
CA VAL A 99 -13.71 2.32 14.79
C VAL A 99 -15.09 2.10 15.36
N TYR A 100 -15.74 3.21 15.70
CA TYR A 100 -17.07 3.24 16.30
C TYR A 100 -18.09 3.79 15.30
N ASN A 101 -19.34 3.39 15.48
CA ASN A 101 -20.45 3.92 14.70
C ASN A 101 -20.67 5.38 15.09
N TYR A 102 -20.71 6.28 14.11
CA TYR A 102 -20.92 7.71 14.37
C TYR A 102 -22.36 8.01 14.83
N GLU A 103 -23.35 7.20 14.41
CA GLU A 103 -24.75 7.35 14.82
C GLU A 103 -24.98 6.84 16.26
N ILE A 104 -24.21 5.81 16.66
CA ILE A 104 -24.31 5.14 17.96
C ILE A 104 -22.90 4.98 18.51
N SER A 105 -22.39 6.00 19.20
CA SER A 105 -20.97 6.07 19.62
C SER A 105 -20.49 4.93 20.52
N SER A 106 -21.40 4.20 21.18
CA SER A 106 -21.06 3.02 21.98
C SER A 106 -20.90 1.73 21.16
N GLU A 107 -21.33 1.72 19.90
CA GLU A 107 -21.22 0.56 19.02
C GLU A 107 -19.87 0.57 18.30
N ARG A 108 -19.01 -0.40 18.63
CA ARG A 108 -17.74 -0.59 17.93
C ARG A 108 -17.97 -1.38 16.64
N LEU A 109 -17.72 -0.75 15.49
CA LEU A 109 -17.86 -1.37 14.16
C LEU A 109 -16.78 -2.40 13.89
N PHE A 110 -15.52 -2.04 14.14
CA PHE A 110 -14.39 -2.95 13.94
C PHE A 110 -13.16 -2.57 14.75
N LYS A 111 -12.33 -3.58 15.06
CA LYS A 111 -11.00 -3.42 15.65
C LYS A 111 -9.92 -3.94 14.71
N VAL A 112 -9.01 -3.05 14.33
CA VAL A 112 -7.89 -3.35 13.44
C VAL A 112 -6.64 -3.57 14.27
N ASN A 113 -6.13 -4.81 14.28
CA ASN A 113 -4.85 -5.14 14.92
C ASN A 113 -3.73 -5.35 13.88
N LYS A 114 -4.10 -5.88 12.70
CA LYS A 114 -3.21 -6.18 11.59
C LYS A 114 -3.83 -5.64 10.32
N LEU A 115 -3.03 -4.95 9.53
CA LEU A 115 -3.46 -4.23 8.34
C LEU A 115 -2.60 -4.65 7.15
N THR A 116 -3.25 -4.89 6.02
CA THR A 116 -2.60 -5.14 4.73
C THR A 116 -2.91 -3.99 3.80
N PHE A 117 -1.89 -3.38 3.21
CA PHE A 117 -2.01 -2.46 2.09
C PHE A 117 -1.61 -3.16 0.80
N GLN A 118 -2.40 -2.96 -0.25
CA GLN A 118 -2.12 -3.43 -1.61
C GLN A 118 -2.18 -2.27 -2.58
N LEU A 119 -1.27 -2.26 -3.55
CA LEU A 119 -1.13 -1.23 -4.56
C LEU A 119 -0.76 -1.85 -5.91
N THR A 120 -1.51 -1.47 -6.94
CA THR A 120 -1.22 -1.79 -8.33
C THR A 120 -1.03 -0.50 -9.11
N ILE A 121 0.15 -0.33 -9.69
CA ILE A 121 0.51 0.81 -10.52
C ILE A 121 0.80 0.34 -11.94
N ALA A 122 0.45 1.16 -12.92
CA ALA A 122 0.80 0.94 -14.31
C ALA A 122 1.41 2.21 -14.91
N LEU A 123 2.22 2.04 -15.95
CA LEU A 123 2.66 3.15 -16.79
C LEU A 123 1.85 3.14 -18.09
N ASN A 124 1.17 4.25 -18.37
CA ASN A 124 0.54 4.51 -19.66
C ASN A 124 1.24 5.73 -20.30
N LEU A 125 0.52 6.80 -20.63
CA LEU A 125 1.13 8.12 -20.93
C LEU A 125 1.81 8.73 -19.69
N SER A 126 1.27 8.43 -18.51
CA SER A 126 1.81 8.79 -17.20
C SER A 126 1.66 7.62 -16.23
N LEU A 127 2.31 7.73 -15.07
CA LEU A 127 2.14 6.77 -13.99
C LEU A 127 0.72 6.90 -13.43
N ILE A 128 0.06 5.76 -13.23
CA ILE A 128 -1.34 5.71 -12.82
C ILE A 128 -1.52 4.64 -11.74
N VAL A 129 -2.37 4.93 -10.74
CA VAL A 129 -2.82 3.92 -9.79
C VAL A 129 -4.00 3.18 -10.41
N GLN A 130 -3.86 1.88 -10.60
CA GLN A 130 -4.96 1.04 -11.09
C GLN A 130 -5.88 0.62 -9.96
N GLU A 131 -5.29 0.24 -8.83
CA GLU A 131 -6.03 -0.19 -7.65
C GLU A 131 -5.16 0.06 -6.42
N PHE A 132 -5.78 0.48 -5.32
CA PHE A 132 -5.19 0.34 -4.00
C PHE A 132 -6.26 -0.05 -3.00
N ASN A 133 -5.89 -0.80 -1.97
CA ASN A 133 -6.80 -1.13 -0.89
C ASN A 133 -6.06 -1.39 0.43
N TYR A 134 -6.80 -1.19 1.50
CA TYR A 134 -6.48 -1.64 2.83
C TYR A 134 -7.42 -2.79 3.19
N SER A 135 -6.87 -3.86 3.76
CA SER A 135 -7.66 -4.99 4.24
C SER A 135 -7.23 -5.44 5.63
N PHE A 136 -8.19 -5.90 6.42
CA PHE A 136 -7.98 -6.41 7.76
C PHE A 136 -9.02 -7.45 8.11
N PHE A 137 -8.75 -8.23 9.15
CA PHE A 137 -9.65 -9.25 9.66
C PHE A 137 -10.11 -8.88 11.07
N ASP A 138 -11.42 -8.87 11.29
CA ASP A 138 -12.03 -8.70 12.60
C ASP A 138 -13.28 -9.59 12.71
N GLN A 139 -13.54 -10.14 13.90
CA GLN A 139 -14.76 -10.91 14.20
C GLN A 139 -15.13 -12.00 13.18
N GLY A 140 -14.13 -12.72 12.64
CA GLY A 140 -14.38 -13.80 11.68
C GLY A 140 -14.57 -13.34 10.24
N LYS A 141 -14.43 -12.04 9.95
CA LYS A 141 -14.73 -11.42 8.66
C LYS A 141 -13.53 -10.60 8.14
N THR A 142 -13.32 -10.65 6.83
CA THR A 142 -12.39 -9.75 6.15
C THR A 142 -13.12 -8.49 5.73
N TYR A 143 -12.48 -7.36 5.99
CA TYR A 143 -12.88 -6.04 5.54
C TYR A 143 -11.86 -5.54 4.52
N LYS A 144 -12.34 -4.88 3.47
CA LYS A 144 -11.49 -4.32 2.41
C LYS A 144 -12.03 -2.96 1.99
N PHE A 145 -11.18 -1.94 2.06
CA PHE A 145 -11.53 -0.57 1.69
C PHE A 145 -10.49 -0.01 0.75
N GLY A 146 -10.90 0.57 -0.36
CA GLY A 146 -9.96 1.06 -1.36
C GLY A 146 -10.63 1.71 -2.53
N MET A 147 -9.86 1.90 -3.59
CA MET A 147 -10.35 2.42 -4.86
C MET A 147 -9.74 1.64 -6.01
N LYS A 148 -10.56 1.39 -7.03
CA LYS A 148 -10.16 0.75 -8.27
C LYS A 148 -10.54 1.64 -9.43
N ARG A 149 -9.59 1.89 -10.32
CA ARG A 149 -9.80 2.68 -11.51
C ARG A 149 -10.69 1.92 -12.50
N GLN A 150 -11.74 2.56 -13.00
CA GLN A 150 -12.63 2.01 -14.04
C GLN A 150 -12.37 2.65 -15.41
N ALA A 151 -12.14 3.95 -15.44
CA ALA A 151 -11.88 4.73 -16.66
C ALA A 151 -10.77 5.77 -16.41
N ALA A 152 -10.50 6.62 -17.42
CA ALA A 152 -9.38 7.56 -17.38
C ALA A 152 -9.36 8.45 -16.12
N GLU A 153 -10.50 8.86 -15.57
CA GLU A 153 -10.54 9.68 -14.35
C GLU A 153 -11.54 9.16 -13.30
N GLU A 154 -12.12 7.99 -13.53
CA GLU A 154 -13.15 7.45 -12.65
C GLU A 154 -12.59 6.32 -11.78
N TYR A 155 -12.77 6.48 -10.47
CA TYR A 155 -12.45 5.47 -9.48
C TYR A 155 -13.73 4.98 -8.83
N GLN A 156 -13.87 3.66 -8.74
CA GLN A 156 -14.90 3.01 -7.97
C GLN A 156 -14.35 2.71 -6.57
N LEU A 157 -15.15 3.04 -5.54
CA LEU A 157 -14.89 2.61 -4.18
C LEU A 157 -15.01 1.09 -4.07
N VAL A 158 -14.00 0.48 -3.48
CA VAL A 158 -14.01 -0.91 -3.04
C VAL A 158 -14.38 -0.90 -1.56
N ALA A 159 -15.48 -1.54 -1.20
CA ALA A 159 -15.95 -1.70 0.17
C ALA A 159 -16.51 -3.10 0.36
N GLU A 160 -15.73 -3.96 0.99
CA GLU A 160 -16.12 -5.32 1.36
C GLU A 160 -16.14 -5.44 2.88
N GLY A 161 -17.08 -6.20 3.41
CA GLY A 161 -17.20 -6.43 4.84
C GLY A 161 -18.01 -5.37 5.59
N TYR A 162 -18.16 -4.15 5.06
CA TYR A 162 -19.01 -3.11 5.62
C TYR A 162 -19.57 -2.19 4.50
N PRO A 163 -20.89 -1.95 4.43
CA PRO A 163 -21.45 -1.06 3.42
C PRO A 163 -21.07 0.40 3.72
N MET A 164 -20.56 1.11 2.72
CA MET A 164 -20.25 2.53 2.86
C MET A 164 -21.55 3.35 2.91
N LYS A 165 -21.70 4.17 3.95
CA LYS A 165 -22.70 5.24 4.00
C LYS A 165 -22.01 6.54 3.63
N ALA A 166 -22.53 7.26 2.64
CA ALA A 166 -22.09 8.63 2.37
C ALA A 166 -22.64 9.53 3.48
N ILE A 167 -21.77 10.29 4.13
CA ILE A 167 -22.17 11.33 5.07
C ILE A 167 -22.14 12.64 4.28
N THR A 168 -23.31 13.24 4.04
CA THR A 168 -23.43 14.58 3.47
C THR A 168 -22.96 15.60 4.51
N GLU A 169 -22.16 16.59 4.08
CA GLU A 169 -21.39 17.55 4.90
C GLU A 169 -22.17 18.36 5.95
N ASP A 170 -23.50 18.25 6.04
CA ASP A 170 -24.31 18.88 7.10
C ASP A 170 -24.26 18.15 8.45
N GLN A 171 -23.41 17.14 8.61
CA GLN A 171 -23.18 16.47 9.89
C GLN A 171 -21.73 16.64 10.31
N ASP A 172 -21.49 17.53 11.29
CA ASP A 172 -20.20 17.75 11.94
C ASP A 172 -19.62 16.45 12.51
N ILE A 173 -18.78 15.77 11.74
CA ILE A 173 -17.99 14.65 12.24
C ILE A 173 -16.80 15.25 12.99
N PHE A 174 -16.89 15.27 14.33
CA PHE A 174 -15.72 15.42 15.19
C PHE A 174 -14.82 14.20 15.02
N LEU A 175 -13.93 14.23 14.02
CA LEU A 175 -12.76 13.36 14.03
C LEU A 175 -11.81 13.90 15.12
N PRO A 176 -11.43 13.09 16.12
CA PRO A 176 -10.42 13.52 17.08
C PRO A 176 -9.14 13.84 16.31
N ARG A 177 -8.68 15.09 16.43
CA ARG A 177 -7.37 15.48 15.94
C ARG A 177 -6.34 14.62 16.66
N VAL A 178 -5.73 13.70 15.94
CA VAL A 178 -4.50 13.03 16.39
C VAL A 178 -3.42 14.10 16.38
N CYS A 179 -3.00 14.53 17.57
CA CYS A 179 -1.85 15.42 17.78
C CYS A 179 -0.53 14.69 17.51
#